data_AF-A0A653CDU6-F1
#
_entry.id   AF-A0A653CDU6-F1
#
_cell.length_a   1.000
_cell.length_b   1.000
_cell.length_c   1.000
_cell.angle_alpha   90.00
_cell.angle_beta   90.00
_cell.angle_gamma   90.00
#
_symmetry.space_group_name_H-M   'P 1'
#
loop_
_entity.id
_entity.type
_entity.pdbx_description
1 polymer ?
#
loop_
_entity_poly.entity_id
_entity_poly.type
_entity_poly.pdbx_seq_one_letter_code
_entity_poly.pdbx_strand_id
1 'polypeptide(L)'
;MPLQNIDFLRLKGQMLYIPETDVVVFLCYPSVINLDDLTRRGLYISDIPLHDATRDLVLMSEQFEADYKLTRNLELLTDKLQQTYRELDQEKKKTDRLLYSVLPITVANELRHKRPVPARRYDAATLLFSGIVGFSEYCSKNADSKGVMKIVRMLNELYTKFDDLTDPKVNPNIYKVETVGDKYMAVSGIPEPCATHAKNIAKLALDMVDRSKSVVFDDEPVKNNDWDPYG
;
A
#
# COMPACT_ATOMS: atom_id res chain seq x y z
N MET A 1 -38.69 -39.18 7.31
CA MET A 1 -39.54 -38.09 6.80
C MET A 1 -39.66 -37.06 7.92
N PRO A 2 -39.12 -35.84 7.80
CA PRO A 2 -39.35 -34.82 8.81
C PRO A 2 -40.80 -34.34 8.68
N LEU A 3 -41.51 -34.23 9.80
CA LEU A 3 -42.83 -33.62 9.86
C LEU A 3 -42.73 -32.18 9.34
N GLN A 4 -43.50 -31.85 8.29
CA GLN A 4 -43.73 -30.47 7.89
C GLN A 4 -44.33 -29.72 9.08
N ASN A 5 -43.69 -28.64 9.52
CA ASN A 5 -44.26 -27.72 10.50
C ASN A 5 -45.61 -27.23 9.95
N ILE A 6 -46.69 -27.55 10.66
CA ILE A 6 -48.00 -26.99 10.36
C ILE A 6 -48.01 -25.59 10.98
N ASP A 7 -47.96 -24.56 10.15
CA ASP A 7 -48.01 -23.17 10.62
C ASP A 7 -49.44 -22.83 11.07
N PHE A 8 -49.66 -22.74 12.39
CA PHE A 8 -50.96 -22.45 12.97
C PHE A 8 -51.25 -20.95 12.99
N LEU A 9 -52.46 -20.55 12.56
CA LEU A 9 -52.93 -19.18 12.72
C LEU A 9 -53.43 -18.94 14.15
N ARG A 10 -52.68 -18.13 14.92
CA ARG A 10 -53.08 -17.71 16.26
C ARG A 10 -53.87 -16.41 16.21
N LEU A 11 -55.13 -16.45 16.63
CA LEU A 11 -55.98 -15.28 16.82
C LEU A 11 -55.94 -14.82 18.27
N LYS A 12 -55.71 -13.53 18.50
CA LYS A 12 -55.77 -12.89 19.83
C LYS A 12 -56.93 -11.90 19.83
N GLY A 13 -57.66 -11.83 20.93
CA GLY A 13 -58.89 -11.07 20.94
C GLY A 13 -59.64 -11.11 22.27
N GLN A 14 -60.82 -10.51 22.27
CA GLN A 14 -61.72 -10.48 23.41
C GLN A 14 -63.04 -11.17 23.06
N MET A 15 -63.59 -11.91 24.03
CA MET A 15 -64.95 -12.46 23.96
C MET A 15 -65.93 -11.48 24.61
N LEU A 16 -67.01 -11.16 23.90
CA LEU A 16 -68.07 -10.27 24.33
C LEU A 16 -69.39 -11.04 24.33
N TYR A 17 -70.09 -11.05 25.46
CA TYR A 17 -71.42 -11.65 25.55
C TYR A 17 -72.49 -10.61 25.19
N ILE A 18 -73.42 -10.97 24.31
CA ILE A 18 -74.55 -10.14 23.87
C ILE A 18 -75.84 -10.76 24.44
N PRO A 19 -76.41 -10.17 25.52
CA PRO A 19 -77.57 -10.73 26.22
C PRO A 19 -78.84 -10.79 25.38
N GLU A 20 -79.03 -9.84 24.46
CA GLU A 20 -80.25 -9.70 23.65
C GLU A 20 -80.46 -10.88 22.70
N THR A 21 -79.36 -11.51 22.26
CA THR A 21 -79.37 -12.64 21.32
C THR A 21 -78.83 -13.93 21.94
N ASP A 22 -78.37 -13.90 23.20
CA ASP A 22 -77.71 -15.01 23.90
C ASP A 22 -76.51 -15.61 23.13
N VAL A 23 -75.62 -14.75 22.62
CA VAL A 23 -74.45 -15.15 21.82
C VAL A 23 -73.17 -14.52 22.38
N VAL A 24 -72.05 -15.26 22.29
CA VAL A 24 -70.70 -14.74 22.54
C VAL A 24 -70.02 -14.43 21.21
N VAL A 25 -69.66 -13.15 21.00
CA VAL A 25 -68.88 -12.69 19.85
C VAL A 25 -67.40 -12.63 20.22
N PHE A 26 -66.54 -13.19 19.37
CA PHE A 26 -65.08 -13.10 19.53
C PHE A 26 -64.50 -12.09 18.54
N LEU A 27 -64.10 -10.92 19.05
CA LEU A 27 -63.38 -9.91 18.26
C LEU A 27 -61.89 -10.19 18.38
N CYS A 28 -61.22 -10.42 17.25
CA CYS A 28 -59.83 -10.84 17.25
C CYS A 28 -59.02 -10.28 16.08
N TYR A 29 -57.69 -10.33 16.23
CA TYR A 29 -56.70 -10.01 15.22
C TYR A 29 -55.68 -11.17 15.10
N PRO A 30 -55.09 -11.36 13.92
CA PRO A 30 -54.05 -12.37 13.72
C PRO A 30 -52.75 -11.94 14.41
N SER A 31 -52.16 -12.85 15.19
CA SER A 31 -50.85 -12.61 15.81
C SER A 31 -49.74 -12.90 14.79
N VAL A 32 -49.36 -11.86 14.02
CA VAL A 32 -48.30 -11.88 12.99
C VAL A 32 -47.27 -10.79 13.25
N ILE A 33 -46.03 -11.00 12.76
CA ILE A 33 -44.89 -10.09 13.04
C ILE A 33 -44.27 -9.43 11.81
N ASN A 34 -44.40 -10.00 10.61
CA ASN A 34 -43.85 -9.49 9.34
C ASN A 34 -44.63 -10.04 8.14
N LEU A 35 -44.30 -9.61 6.91
CA LEU A 35 -45.02 -10.06 5.71
C LEU A 35 -44.77 -11.55 5.41
N ASP A 36 -43.60 -12.07 5.74
CA ASP A 36 -43.26 -13.48 5.57
C ASP A 36 -44.15 -14.39 6.43
N ASP A 37 -44.35 -14.07 7.71
CA ASP A 37 -45.23 -14.82 8.63
C ASP A 37 -46.70 -14.73 8.17
N LEU A 38 -47.09 -13.59 7.60
CA LEU A 38 -48.42 -13.36 7.04
C LEU A 38 -48.65 -14.26 5.81
N THR A 39 -47.66 -14.32 4.91
CA THR A 39 -47.69 -15.15 3.69
C THR A 39 -47.64 -16.64 4.02
N ARG A 40 -46.80 -17.06 4.98
CA ARG A 40 -46.72 -18.47 5.42
C ARG A 40 -48.05 -18.99 5.99
N ARG A 41 -48.84 -18.12 6.61
CA ARG A 41 -50.17 -18.45 7.15
C ARG A 41 -51.30 -18.25 6.15
N GLY A 42 -50.98 -17.94 4.89
CA GLY A 42 -51.97 -17.77 3.81
C GLY A 42 -52.87 -16.56 3.98
N LEU A 43 -52.45 -15.58 4.76
CA LEU A 43 -53.14 -14.29 4.87
C LEU A 43 -52.53 -13.30 3.87
N TYR A 44 -53.27 -12.24 3.58
CA TYR A 44 -52.80 -11.07 2.85
C TYR A 44 -52.88 -9.83 3.73
N ILE A 45 -52.04 -8.84 3.44
CA ILE A 45 -52.10 -7.55 4.16
C ILE A 45 -53.45 -6.84 3.96
N SER A 46 -54.19 -7.17 2.89
CA SER A 46 -55.56 -6.70 2.66
C SER A 46 -56.57 -7.27 3.66
N ASP A 47 -56.27 -8.39 4.31
CA ASP A 47 -57.16 -9.04 5.28
C ASP A 47 -57.10 -8.37 6.67
N ILE A 48 -56.09 -7.52 6.90
CA ILE A 48 -55.93 -6.74 8.13
C ILE A 48 -56.50 -5.33 7.91
N PRO A 49 -57.52 -4.91 8.68
CA PRO A 49 -58.11 -3.58 8.56
C PRO A 49 -57.10 -2.45 8.75
N LEU A 50 -57.32 -1.32 8.08
CA LEU A 50 -56.43 -0.14 8.17
C LEU A 50 -56.31 0.46 9.58
N HIS A 51 -57.33 0.27 10.43
CA HIS A 51 -57.34 0.78 11.80
C HIS A 51 -56.75 -0.21 12.82
N ASP A 52 -56.35 -1.41 12.37
CA ASP A 52 -55.73 -2.42 13.23
C ASP A 52 -54.22 -2.12 13.35
N ALA A 53 -53.74 -1.95 14.58
CA ALA A 53 -52.33 -1.68 14.88
C ALA A 53 -51.38 -2.81 14.41
N THR A 54 -51.89 -4.02 14.19
CA THR A 54 -51.12 -5.14 13.63
C THR A 54 -50.62 -4.80 12.23
N ARG A 55 -51.39 -4.03 11.44
CA ARG A 55 -50.98 -3.59 10.10
C ARG A 55 -49.76 -2.69 10.15
N ASP A 56 -49.76 -1.71 11.05
CA ASP A 56 -48.64 -0.78 11.22
C ASP A 56 -47.38 -1.52 11.69
N LEU A 57 -47.54 -2.49 12.60
CA LEU A 57 -46.42 -3.30 13.09
C LEU A 57 -45.75 -4.11 11.97
N VAL A 58 -46.55 -4.75 11.12
CA VAL A 58 -46.03 -5.53 9.97
C VAL A 58 -45.35 -4.62 8.95
N LEU A 59 -45.89 -3.44 8.65
CA LEU A 59 -45.25 -2.51 7.72
C LEU A 59 -43.95 -1.93 8.30
N MET A 60 -43.95 -1.60 9.60
CA MET A 60 -42.75 -1.14 10.30
C MET A 60 -41.66 -2.22 10.31
N SER A 61 -41.98 -3.50 10.47
CA SER A 61 -40.97 -4.56 10.44
C SER A 61 -40.23 -4.62 9.09
N GLU A 62 -40.96 -4.45 7.99
CA GLU A 62 -40.37 -4.42 6.64
C GLU A 62 -39.48 -3.18 6.45
N GLN A 63 -39.94 -2.02 6.94
CA GLN A 63 -39.17 -0.79 6.89
C GLN A 63 -37.88 -0.92 7.69
N PHE A 64 -37.95 -1.42 8.93
CA PHE A 64 -36.77 -1.66 9.76
C PHE A 64 -35.80 -2.65 9.09
N GLU A 65 -36.31 -3.70 8.45
CA GLU A 65 -35.46 -4.66 7.73
C GLU A 65 -34.77 -4.02 6.52
N ALA A 66 -35.48 -3.20 5.75
CA ALA A 66 -34.92 -2.47 4.62
C ALA A 66 -33.84 -1.45 5.07
N ASP A 67 -34.12 -0.68 6.11
CA ASP A 67 -33.19 0.30 6.68
C ASP A 67 -31.96 -0.39 7.27
N TYR A 68 -32.14 -1.53 7.92
CA TYR A 68 -31.03 -2.34 8.43
C TYR A 68 -30.14 -2.86 7.30
N LYS A 69 -30.73 -3.39 6.22
CA LYS A 69 -29.99 -3.84 5.03
C LYS A 69 -29.21 -2.70 4.39
N LEU A 70 -29.84 -1.52 4.25
CA LEU A 70 -29.19 -0.34 3.68
C LEU A 70 -28.02 0.13 4.56
N THR A 71 -28.23 0.25 5.86
CA THR A 71 -27.20 0.68 6.82
C THR A 71 -26.01 -0.27 6.80
N ARG A 72 -26.26 -1.58 6.84
CA ARG A 72 -25.20 -2.59 6.74
C ARG A 72 -24.42 -2.51 5.44
N ASN A 73 -25.10 -2.28 4.31
CA ASN A 73 -24.43 -2.11 3.03
C ASN A 73 -23.55 -0.85 3.00
N LEU A 74 -24.02 0.26 3.60
CA LEU A 74 -23.24 1.48 3.72
C LEU A 74 -22.00 1.29 4.59
N GLU A 75 -22.12 0.58 5.71
CA GLU A 75 -20.98 0.22 6.56
C GLU A 75 -19.95 -0.59 5.77
N LEU A 76 -20.38 -1.67 5.10
CA LEU A 76 -19.49 -2.51 4.29
C LEU A 76 -18.80 -1.73 3.16
N LEU A 77 -19.53 -0.84 2.47
CA LEU A 77 -18.96 -0.01 1.42
C LEU A 77 -17.97 1.01 1.98
N THR A 78 -18.26 1.58 3.14
CA THR A 78 -17.38 2.54 3.82
C THR A 78 -16.08 1.86 4.25
N ASP A 79 -16.15 0.67 4.85
CA ASP A 79 -14.98 -0.11 5.24
C ASP A 79 -14.13 -0.47 4.02
N LYS A 80 -14.78 -0.92 2.93
CA LYS A 80 -14.08 -1.25 1.68
C LYS A 80 -13.41 -0.02 1.08
N LEU A 81 -14.09 1.13 1.08
CA LEU A 81 -13.53 2.39 0.58
C LEU A 81 -12.32 2.83 1.42
N GLN A 82 -12.41 2.72 2.75
CA GLN A 82 -11.29 3.00 3.64
C GLN A 82 -10.10 2.08 3.37
N GLN A 83 -10.35 0.78 3.14
CA GLN A 83 -9.30 -0.17 2.79
C GLN A 83 -8.64 0.21 1.45
N THR A 84 -9.42 0.42 0.40
CA THR A 84 -8.90 0.82 -0.91
C THR A 84 -8.12 2.14 -0.83
N TYR A 85 -8.57 3.09 -0.01
CA TYR A 85 -7.84 4.34 0.21
C TYR A 85 -6.47 4.10 0.86
N ARG A 86 -6.38 3.18 1.83
CA ARG A 86 -5.09 2.81 2.46
C ARG A 86 -4.16 2.12 1.47
N GLU A 87 -4.68 1.21 0.65
CA GLU A 87 -3.90 0.53 -0.39
C GLU A 87 -3.36 1.53 -1.42
N LEU A 88 -4.21 2.45 -1.88
CA LEU A 88 -3.82 3.53 -2.78
C LEU A 88 -2.76 4.45 -2.18
N ASP A 89 -2.88 4.81 -0.90
CA ASP A 89 -1.87 5.64 -0.21
C ASP A 89 -0.52 4.91 -0.09
N GLN A 90 -0.55 3.60 0.21
CA GLN A 90 0.66 2.78 0.24
C GLN A 90 1.32 2.68 -1.14
N GLU A 91 0.54 2.48 -2.20
CA GLU A 91 1.04 2.42 -3.57
C GLU A 91 1.64 3.77 -4.00
N LYS A 92 0.94 4.88 -3.72
CA LYS A 92 1.46 6.24 -3.93
C LYS A 92 2.79 6.46 -3.22
N LYS A 93 2.91 6.05 -1.95
CA LYS A 93 4.17 6.15 -1.18
C LYS A 93 5.29 5.31 -1.78
N LYS A 94 4.99 4.11 -2.29
CA LYS A 94 5.98 3.27 -2.99
C LYS A 94 6.45 3.95 -4.27
N THR A 95 5.53 4.48 -5.07
CA THR A 95 5.86 5.22 -6.30
C THR A 95 6.69 6.47 -6.01
N ASP A 96 6.29 7.28 -5.03
CA ASP A 96 7.04 8.48 -4.63
C ASP A 96 8.45 8.08 -4.16
N ARG A 97 8.58 7.04 -3.31
CA ARG A 97 9.89 6.55 -2.85
C ARG A 97 10.80 6.15 -4.02
N LEU A 98 10.27 5.43 -5.01
CA LEU A 98 11.05 5.01 -6.18
C LEU A 98 11.48 6.21 -7.04
N LEU A 99 10.61 7.21 -7.19
CA LEU A 99 10.94 8.44 -7.92
C LEU A 99 12.12 9.19 -7.28
N TYR A 100 12.12 9.31 -5.95
CA TYR A 100 13.19 9.98 -5.20
C TYR A 100 14.45 9.12 -4.99
N SER A 101 14.38 7.80 -5.17
CA SER A 101 15.57 6.94 -5.03
C SER A 101 16.48 6.96 -6.26
N VAL A 102 15.91 7.26 -7.43
CA VAL A 102 16.63 7.24 -8.72
C VAL A 102 17.09 8.65 -9.11
N LEU A 103 16.24 9.66 -8.87
CA LEU A 103 16.47 11.02 -9.36
C LEU A 103 16.85 11.97 -8.22
N PRO A 104 17.61 13.04 -8.51
CA PRO A 104 17.82 14.11 -7.54
C PRO A 104 16.49 14.72 -7.11
N ILE A 105 16.38 15.12 -5.84
CA ILE A 105 15.13 15.62 -5.22
C ILE A 105 14.49 16.74 -6.05
N THR A 106 15.28 17.68 -6.56
CA THR A 106 14.76 18.82 -7.34
C THR A 106 14.19 18.38 -8.69
N VAL A 107 14.83 17.41 -9.36
CA VAL A 107 14.32 16.82 -10.62
C VAL A 107 13.06 15.98 -10.35
N ALA A 108 13.08 15.16 -9.30
CA ALA A 108 11.94 14.35 -8.89
C ALA A 108 10.70 15.20 -8.57
N ASN A 109 10.88 16.34 -7.88
CA ASN A 109 9.80 17.27 -7.57
C ASN A 109 9.17 17.89 -8.83
N GLU A 110 9.97 18.31 -9.79
CA GLU A 110 9.46 18.87 -11.05
C GLU A 110 8.66 17.81 -11.84
N LEU A 111 9.18 16.58 -11.93
CA LEU A 111 8.47 15.47 -12.59
C LEU A 111 7.18 15.09 -11.86
N ARG A 112 7.17 15.10 -10.52
CA ARG A 112 5.97 14.85 -9.71
C ARG A 112 4.87 15.85 -10.01
N HIS A 113 5.23 17.10 -10.32
CA HIS A 113 4.30 18.15 -10.74
C HIS A 113 4.02 18.16 -12.26
N LYS A 114 4.45 17.12 -13.00
CA LYS A 114 4.32 16.99 -14.46
C LYS A 114 4.95 18.17 -15.22
N ARG A 115 5.98 18.79 -14.65
CA ARG A 115 6.71 19.89 -15.29
C ARG A 115 7.88 19.32 -16.09
N PRO A 116 8.14 19.83 -17.30
CA PRO A 116 9.28 19.40 -18.09
C PRO A 116 10.59 19.83 -17.41
N VAL A 117 11.59 18.94 -17.38
CA VAL A 117 12.93 19.23 -16.86
C VAL A 117 13.88 19.40 -18.05
N PRO A 118 14.19 20.63 -18.48
CA PRO A 118 15.11 20.86 -19.59
C PRO A 118 16.55 20.54 -19.20
N ALA A 119 17.37 20.22 -20.19
CA ALA A 119 18.82 20.07 -19.99
C ALA A 119 19.42 21.37 -19.43
N ARG A 120 20.32 21.25 -18.46
CA ARG A 120 21.01 22.37 -17.82
C ARG A 120 22.51 22.24 -17.99
N ARG A 121 23.17 23.37 -18.24
CA ARG A 121 24.62 23.50 -18.19
C ARG A 121 25.01 23.94 -16.78
N TYR A 122 26.02 23.28 -16.23
CA TYR A 122 26.59 23.60 -14.91
C TYR A 122 28.02 24.09 -15.11
N ASP A 123 28.37 25.23 -14.51
CA ASP A 123 29.68 25.85 -14.70
C ASP A 123 30.79 25.16 -13.92
N ALA A 124 30.46 24.61 -12.74
CA ALA A 124 31.40 23.94 -11.86
C ALA A 124 30.76 22.71 -11.21
N ALA A 125 31.39 21.55 -11.40
CA ALA A 125 31.02 20.29 -10.77
C ALA A 125 32.27 19.43 -10.58
N THR A 126 32.26 18.53 -9.60
CA THR A 126 33.32 17.53 -9.43
C THR A 126 32.69 16.14 -9.48
N LEU A 127 33.26 15.28 -10.31
CA LEU A 127 32.85 13.90 -10.48
C LEU A 127 33.88 12.97 -9.82
N LEU A 128 33.40 11.89 -9.23
CA LEU A 128 34.17 10.76 -8.75
C LEU A 128 33.79 9.52 -9.54
N PHE A 129 34.80 8.81 -10.03
CA PHE A 129 34.66 7.46 -10.58
C PHE A 129 35.46 6.51 -9.71
N SER A 130 34.84 5.42 -9.29
CA SER A 130 35.49 4.31 -8.59
C SER A 130 35.19 3.02 -9.33
N GLY A 131 36.16 2.12 -9.45
CA GLY A 131 36.00 0.82 -10.09
C GLY A 131 36.76 -0.24 -9.31
N ILE A 132 36.39 -1.50 -9.51
CA ILE A 132 37.04 -2.62 -8.81
C ILE A 132 38.16 -3.15 -9.70
N VAL A 133 39.39 -3.06 -9.20
CA VAL A 133 40.57 -3.57 -9.93
C VAL A 133 40.43 -5.08 -10.16
N GLY A 134 40.62 -5.52 -11.40
CA GLY A 134 40.57 -6.94 -11.77
C GLY A 134 39.17 -7.54 -11.83
N PHE A 135 38.10 -6.73 -11.74
CA PHE A 135 36.72 -7.23 -11.74
C PHE A 135 36.35 -8.07 -12.97
N SER A 136 36.78 -7.65 -14.17
CA SER A 136 36.51 -8.38 -15.42
C SER A 136 37.15 -9.77 -15.42
N GLU A 137 38.37 -9.90 -14.88
CA GLU A 137 39.06 -11.19 -14.74
C GLU A 137 38.39 -12.06 -13.68
N TYR A 138 37.99 -11.47 -12.55
CA TYR A 138 37.27 -12.18 -11.48
C TYR A 138 35.93 -12.75 -11.96
N CYS A 139 35.17 -11.98 -12.73
CA CYS A 139 33.93 -12.44 -13.36
C CYS A 139 34.17 -13.59 -14.33
N SER A 140 35.23 -13.50 -15.14
CA SER A 140 35.58 -14.55 -16.11
C SER A 140 35.97 -15.86 -15.44
N LYS A 141 36.65 -15.80 -14.28
CA LYS A 141 37.05 -16.97 -13.48
C LYS A 141 35.89 -17.62 -12.72
N ASN A 142 34.84 -16.86 -12.40
CA ASN A 142 33.71 -17.28 -11.56
C ASN A 142 32.37 -17.25 -12.33
N ALA A 143 32.40 -17.72 -13.58
CA ALA A 143 31.24 -17.72 -14.48
C ALA A 143 30.20 -18.82 -14.18
N ASP A 144 30.46 -19.69 -13.20
CA ASP A 144 29.53 -20.72 -12.76
C ASP A 144 28.40 -20.16 -11.88
N SER A 145 27.28 -20.86 -11.76
CA SER A 145 26.10 -20.36 -11.04
C SER A 145 26.37 -20.01 -9.56
N LYS A 146 27.38 -20.62 -8.92
CA LYS A 146 27.76 -20.27 -7.54
C LYS A 146 28.69 -19.06 -7.50
N GLY A 147 29.62 -18.94 -8.45
CA GLY A 147 30.51 -17.78 -8.61
C GLY A 147 29.75 -16.48 -8.91
N VAL A 148 28.75 -16.52 -9.78
CA VAL A 148 27.89 -15.37 -10.11
C VAL A 148 27.20 -14.80 -8.86
N MET A 149 26.63 -15.68 -8.02
CA MET A 149 25.98 -15.23 -6.78
C MET A 149 26.98 -14.61 -5.78
N LYS A 150 28.22 -15.10 -5.73
CA LYS A 150 29.28 -14.47 -4.91
C LYS A 150 29.59 -13.06 -5.41
N ILE A 151 29.72 -12.86 -6.72
CA ILE A 151 29.98 -11.55 -7.34
C ILE A 151 28.84 -10.57 -7.03
N VAL A 152 27.58 -10.98 -7.20
CA VAL A 152 26.43 -10.12 -6.91
C VAL A 152 26.38 -9.72 -5.43
N ARG A 153 26.62 -10.67 -4.52
CA ARG A 153 26.65 -10.40 -3.08
C ARG A 153 27.75 -9.40 -2.72
N MET A 154 28.92 -9.58 -3.33
CA MET A 154 30.09 -8.71 -3.17
C MET A 154 29.79 -7.27 -3.60
N LEU A 155 29.28 -7.09 -4.82
CA LEU A 155 28.90 -5.76 -5.33
C LEU A 155 27.84 -5.11 -4.44
N ASN A 156 26.83 -5.87 -4.02
CA ASN A 156 25.80 -5.36 -3.13
C ASN A 156 26.37 -4.90 -1.79
N GLU A 157 27.30 -5.64 -1.18
CA GLU A 157 27.93 -5.22 0.09
C GLU A 157 28.74 -3.93 -0.08
N LEU A 158 29.55 -3.85 -1.13
CA LEU A 158 30.38 -2.68 -1.40
C LEU A 158 29.52 -1.44 -1.69
N TYR A 159 28.55 -1.56 -2.58
CA TYR A 159 27.69 -0.45 -2.97
C TYR A 159 26.72 -0.03 -1.88
N THR A 160 26.25 -0.95 -1.02
CA THR A 160 25.45 -0.56 0.15
C THR A 160 26.27 0.33 1.08
N LYS A 161 27.54 -0.02 1.34
CA LYS A 161 28.44 0.81 2.16
C LYS A 161 28.75 2.16 1.53
N PHE A 162 28.86 2.25 0.21
CA PHE A 162 29.05 3.53 -0.49
C PHE A 162 27.76 4.36 -0.53
N ASP A 163 26.61 3.71 -0.70
CA ASP A 163 25.31 4.37 -0.69
C ASP A 163 25.05 5.04 0.66
N ASP A 164 25.43 4.42 1.78
CA ASP A 164 25.39 5.03 3.11
C ASP A 164 26.21 6.34 3.20
N LEU A 165 27.36 6.41 2.51
CA LEU A 165 28.19 7.62 2.47
C LEU A 165 27.58 8.71 1.57
N THR A 166 26.84 8.32 0.53
CA THR A 166 26.19 9.27 -0.39
C THR A 166 24.75 9.61 0.00
N ASP A 167 24.23 9.04 1.10
CA ASP A 167 22.88 9.33 1.58
C ASP A 167 22.73 10.85 1.79
N PRO A 168 21.70 11.49 1.22
CA PRO A 168 21.44 12.92 1.39
C PRO A 168 21.36 13.38 2.85
N LYS A 169 21.04 12.50 3.79
CA LYS A 169 21.05 12.78 5.24
C LYS A 169 22.46 12.93 5.81
N VAL A 170 23.44 12.23 5.24
CA VAL A 170 24.84 12.23 5.66
C VAL A 170 25.61 13.30 4.88
N ASN A 171 25.48 13.29 3.55
CA ASN A 171 26.18 14.19 2.64
C ASN A 171 25.21 14.82 1.64
N PRO A 172 24.48 15.89 2.01
CA PRO A 172 23.42 16.49 1.18
C PRO A 172 23.91 17.09 -0.15
N ASN A 173 25.21 17.36 -0.26
CA ASN A 173 25.83 17.98 -1.44
C ASN A 173 26.41 16.97 -2.43
N ILE A 174 26.20 15.67 -2.22
CA ILE A 174 26.69 14.59 -3.07
C ILE A 174 25.49 13.87 -3.66
N TYR A 175 25.52 13.64 -4.96
CA TYR A 175 24.51 12.86 -5.67
C TYR A 175 25.18 11.64 -6.31
N LYS A 176 24.62 10.46 -6.04
CA LYS A 176 25.00 9.21 -6.71
C LYS A 176 24.38 9.19 -8.10
N VAL A 177 25.21 8.96 -9.11
CA VAL A 177 24.76 8.82 -10.50
C VAL A 177 24.58 7.34 -10.80
N GLU A 178 23.46 6.97 -11.42
CA GLU A 178 23.23 5.59 -11.84
C GLU A 178 24.22 5.19 -12.93
N THR A 179 24.93 4.09 -12.70
CA THR A 179 25.96 3.54 -13.59
C THR A 179 25.69 2.07 -13.90
N VAL A 180 26.36 1.57 -14.94
CA VAL A 180 26.32 0.16 -15.34
C VAL A 180 27.66 -0.50 -15.02
N GLY A 181 27.62 -1.70 -14.45
CA GLY A 181 28.80 -2.54 -14.25
C GLY A 181 29.44 -2.37 -12.86
N ASP A 182 30.77 -2.38 -12.82
CA ASP A 182 31.60 -2.33 -11.61
C ASP A 182 31.99 -0.92 -11.18
N LYS A 183 31.53 0.09 -11.93
CA LYS A 183 31.87 1.49 -11.68
C LYS A 183 30.85 2.15 -10.78
N TYR A 184 31.30 2.82 -9.74
CA TYR A 184 30.52 3.71 -8.90
C TYR A 184 30.79 5.16 -9.27
N MET A 185 29.73 5.94 -9.49
CA MET A 185 29.85 7.36 -9.84
C MET A 185 29.10 8.25 -8.86
N ALA A 186 29.77 9.28 -8.37
CA ALA A 186 29.18 10.32 -7.55
C ALA A 186 29.58 11.70 -8.07
N VAL A 187 28.71 12.69 -7.87
CA VAL A 187 28.93 14.06 -8.31
C VAL A 187 28.55 15.04 -7.20
N SER A 188 29.30 16.14 -7.10
CA SER A 188 28.94 17.30 -6.28
C SER A 188 28.92 18.55 -7.14
N GLY A 189 27.99 19.47 -6.85
CA GLY A 189 27.70 20.64 -7.69
C GLY A 189 26.58 20.43 -8.71
N ILE A 190 25.95 19.25 -8.73
CA ILE A 190 24.77 18.90 -9.53
C ILE A 190 23.79 18.12 -8.65
N PRO A 191 22.47 18.39 -8.70
CA PRO A 191 21.81 19.46 -9.46
C PRO A 191 21.93 20.85 -8.80
N GLU A 192 22.34 20.90 -7.53
CA GLU A 192 22.53 22.14 -6.78
C GLU A 192 24.01 22.56 -6.81
N PRO A 193 24.34 23.77 -7.29
CA PRO A 193 25.70 24.28 -7.27
C PRO A 193 26.25 24.34 -5.83
N CYS A 194 27.49 23.90 -5.65
CA CYS A 194 28.11 23.85 -4.32
C CYS A 194 29.54 24.38 -4.41
N ALA A 195 29.86 25.51 -3.75
CA ALA A 195 31.21 26.08 -3.80
C ALA A 195 32.30 25.14 -3.27
N THR A 196 31.95 24.21 -2.38
CA THR A 196 32.87 23.20 -1.83
C THR A 196 32.77 21.84 -2.52
N HIS A 197 32.26 21.78 -3.76
CA HIS A 197 32.05 20.53 -4.51
C HIS A 197 33.29 19.62 -4.52
N ALA A 198 34.47 20.19 -4.77
CA ALA A 198 35.73 19.45 -4.83
C ALA A 198 36.12 18.86 -3.46
N LYS A 199 35.92 19.63 -2.37
CA LYS A 199 36.20 19.20 -1.00
C LYS A 199 35.27 18.06 -0.58
N ASN A 200 33.99 18.14 -0.94
CA ASN A 200 33.00 17.11 -0.62
C ASN A 200 33.37 15.78 -1.30
N ILE A 201 33.75 15.83 -2.58
CA ILE A 201 34.19 14.65 -3.32
C ILE A 201 35.52 14.10 -2.80
N ALA A 202 36.49 14.96 -2.46
CA ALA A 202 37.75 14.50 -1.88
C ALA A 202 37.53 13.78 -0.55
N LYS A 203 36.64 14.30 0.31
CA LYS A 203 36.27 13.63 1.57
C LYS A 203 35.57 12.30 1.31
N LEU A 204 34.61 12.27 0.38
CA LEU A 204 33.94 11.03 -0.02
C LEU A 204 34.96 9.97 -0.49
N ALA A 205 35.95 10.35 -1.29
CA ALA A 205 36.97 9.42 -1.77
C ALA A 205 37.75 8.79 -0.62
N LEU A 206 38.15 9.59 0.38
CA LEU A 206 38.83 9.09 1.58
C LEU A 206 37.92 8.13 2.37
N ASP A 207 36.66 8.52 2.60
CA ASP A 207 35.69 7.69 3.32
C ASP A 207 35.41 6.36 2.57
N MET A 208 35.33 6.38 1.23
CA MET A 208 35.16 5.20 0.39
C MET A 208 36.35 4.24 0.51
N VAL A 209 37.58 4.77 0.52
CA VAL A 209 38.81 3.96 0.72
C VAL A 209 38.83 3.33 2.10
N ASP A 210 38.39 4.02 3.14
CA ASP A 210 38.34 3.45 4.48
C ASP A 210 37.23 2.40 4.62
N ARG A 211 36.07 2.61 3.98
CA ARG A 211 34.98 1.63 3.97
C ARG A 211 35.31 0.39 3.15
N SER A 212 36.03 0.51 2.05
CA SER A 212 36.37 -0.64 1.18
C SER A 212 37.26 -1.66 1.87
N LYS A 213 38.15 -1.24 2.79
CA LYS A 213 39.00 -2.12 3.61
C LYS A 213 38.21 -3.14 4.43
N SER A 214 36.97 -2.81 4.79
CA SER A 214 36.09 -3.68 5.58
C SER A 214 35.39 -4.77 4.75
N VAL A 215 35.50 -4.72 3.42
CA VAL A 215 34.93 -5.72 2.51
C VAL A 215 36.05 -6.69 2.13
N VAL A 216 35.85 -7.98 2.43
CA VAL A 216 36.85 -9.03 2.18
C VAL A 216 36.37 -9.91 1.02
N PHE A 217 37.26 -10.21 0.08
CA PHE A 217 37.01 -11.03 -1.11
C PHE A 217 37.83 -12.32 -1.03
N ASP A 218 37.16 -13.48 -0.90
CA ASP A 218 37.81 -14.81 -0.80
C ASP A 218 39.05 -14.78 0.14
N ASP A 219 38.88 -14.22 1.34
CA ASP A 219 39.89 -14.02 2.41
C ASP A 219 41.02 -13.00 2.14
N GLU A 220 40.97 -12.25 1.03
CA GLU A 220 41.84 -11.09 0.77
C GLU A 220 41.07 -9.75 0.83
N PRO A 221 41.58 -8.71 1.52
CA PRO A 221 40.96 -7.39 1.49
C PRO A 221 41.08 -6.76 0.09
N VAL A 222 40.13 -5.90 -0.26
CA VAL A 222 40.18 -5.11 -1.51
C VAL A 222 41.49 -4.32 -1.55
N LYS A 223 42.38 -4.65 -2.51
CA LYS A 223 43.64 -3.93 -2.68
C LYS A 223 43.37 -2.56 -3.30
N ASN A 224 43.85 -1.53 -2.63
CA ASN A 224 43.87 -0.17 -3.17
C ASN A 224 45.18 -0.05 -3.94
N ASN A 225 45.13 -0.05 -5.27
CA ASN A 225 46.34 0.12 -6.06
C ASN A 225 46.73 1.61 -6.11
N ASP A 226 48.03 1.87 -6.00
CA ASP A 226 48.62 3.14 -6.34
C ASP A 226 48.21 3.52 -7.77
N TRP A 227 47.72 4.75 -7.91
CA TRP A 227 47.24 5.32 -9.16
C TRP A 227 48.40 5.34 -10.17
N ASP A 228 48.29 4.59 -11.28
CA ASP A 228 49.19 4.72 -12.43
C ASP A 228 48.62 5.81 -13.37
N PRO A 229 49.23 7.00 -13.45
CA PRO A 229 48.76 8.07 -14.32
C PRO A 229 48.95 7.79 -15.83
N TYR A 230 49.60 6.68 -16.22
CA TYR A 230 49.96 6.38 -17.61
C TYR A 230 49.58 4.96 -18.06
N GLY A 231 48.38 4.51 -17.70
CA GLY A 231 47.72 3.38 -18.38
C GLY A 231 47.35 3.71 -19.82
#